data_AF-A0A1C7NMN4-F1
#
_entry.id   AF-A0A1C7NMN4-F1
#
_cell.length_a   1.000
_cell.length_b   1.000
_cell.length_c   1.000
_cell.angle_alpha   90.00
_cell.angle_beta   90.00
_cell.angle_gamma   90.00
#
_symmetry.space_group_name_H-M   'P 1'
#
loop_
_entity.id
_entity.type
_entity.pdbx_description
1 polymer ?
#
loop_
_entity_poly.entity_id
_entity_poly.type
_entity_poly.pdbx_seq_one_letter_code
_entity_poly.pdbx_strand_id
1 'polypeptide(L)'
;MENTCWTNGIPTLDAKDRILTKLLLDAPELDDKVIEMVRQNLESVPERFVSCVSTLRSLVTNRPPIRFCALQVLLDLCINPNDKMRRTSIVAVKKWNSNQNDINDRVESFAVEALHILSQPKDIVMTEEEEEETGWTEKDVVRHAELYFVLCTKKPSLLKQLFLLYVEASEQVKEHIRSHMINMIKSIGMRSQDLVRLIKEFPSGSESLVIRILSILCESKSPTREIIAAVKAIAPLAEERSIDMSSISPILSGQSLSQGT
;
A
#
# COMPACT_ATOMS: atom_id res chain seq x y z
N MET A 1 28.83 39.80 24.21
CA MET A 1 29.14 38.68 25.11
C MET A 1 27.99 37.70 25.02
N GLU A 2 28.29 36.58 24.38
CA GLU A 2 27.66 35.25 24.46
C GLU A 2 26.16 35.10 24.17
N ASN A 3 25.88 34.91 22.87
CA ASN A 3 24.84 34.00 22.39
C ASN A 3 25.23 32.56 22.74
N THR A 4 24.74 32.04 23.87
CA THR A 4 24.91 30.65 24.24
C THR A 4 23.73 29.82 23.74
N CYS A 5 23.96 29.19 22.58
CA CYS A 5 23.98 27.73 22.51
C CYS A 5 22.69 27.00 22.96
N TRP A 6 21.65 27.02 22.11
CA TRP A 6 20.60 25.99 22.09
C TRP A 6 21.07 24.71 21.36
N THR A 7 22.38 24.43 21.28
CA THR A 7 22.90 23.21 20.64
C THR A 7 23.06 22.05 21.60
N ASN A 8 22.71 22.21 22.87
CA ASN A 8 22.59 21.08 23.79
C ASN A 8 21.21 20.45 23.59
N GLY A 9 21.13 19.58 22.59
CA GLY A 9 19.97 18.73 22.36
C GLY A 9 19.53 18.05 23.66
N ILE A 10 18.21 17.89 23.82
CA ILE A 10 17.62 17.14 24.93
C ILE A 10 18.42 15.83 25.08
N PRO A 11 18.95 15.52 26.29
CA PRO A 11 19.72 14.31 26.53
C PRO A 11 18.97 13.13 25.95
N THR A 12 19.70 12.30 25.19
CA THR A 12 19.19 11.29 24.26
C THR A 12 17.93 10.60 24.78
N LEU A 13 16.77 11.06 24.29
CA LEU A 13 15.49 10.41 24.56
C LEU A 13 15.64 8.94 24.13
N ASP A 14 15.46 8.02 25.08
CA ASP A 14 15.41 6.59 24.79
C ASP A 14 14.31 6.36 23.74
N ALA A 15 14.50 5.40 22.83
CA ALA A 15 13.48 5.07 21.84
C ALA A 15 12.12 4.66 22.46
N LYS A 16 12.08 4.30 23.75
CA LYS A 16 10.86 4.02 24.52
C LYS A 16 10.32 5.22 25.28
N ASP A 17 11.04 6.33 25.29
CA ASP A 17 10.68 7.50 26.07
C ASP A 17 9.46 8.21 25.45
N ARG A 18 8.39 8.31 26.24
CA ARG A 18 7.13 8.97 25.87
C ARG A 18 7.08 10.43 26.34
N ILE A 19 8.14 10.95 26.96
CA ILE A 19 8.20 12.32 27.46
C ILE A 19 7.91 13.31 26.34
N LEU A 20 8.52 13.14 25.16
CA LEU A 20 8.25 14.02 24.01
C LEU A 20 6.78 13.98 23.59
N THR A 21 6.21 12.77 23.46
CA THR A 21 4.78 12.63 23.12
C THR A 21 3.90 13.33 24.16
N LYS A 22 4.19 13.13 25.45
CA LYS A 22 3.41 13.74 26.53
C LYS A 22 3.53 15.26 26.51
N LEU A 23 4.75 15.79 26.35
CA LEU A 23 5.01 17.22 26.26
C LEU A 23 4.23 17.87 25.11
N LEU A 24 4.30 17.27 23.91
CA LEU A 24 3.57 17.79 22.74
C LEU A 24 2.06 17.67 22.91
N LEU A 25 1.57 16.64 23.58
CA LEU A 25 0.17 16.59 23.93
C LEU A 25 -0.14 17.72 24.91
N ASP A 26 0.50 17.81 26.07
CA ASP A 26 0.16 18.77 27.12
C ASP A 26 0.37 20.26 26.74
N ALA A 27 1.04 20.54 25.61
CA ALA A 27 1.22 21.88 25.09
C ALA A 27 -0.13 22.57 24.76
N PRO A 28 -0.32 23.85 25.16
CA PRO A 28 -1.57 24.58 24.95
C PRO A 28 -1.83 24.88 23.47
N GLU A 29 -0.78 25.23 22.72
CA GLU A 29 -0.82 25.50 21.30
C GLU A 29 0.39 24.84 20.62
N LEU A 30 0.16 24.29 19.44
CA LEU A 30 1.18 23.72 18.57
C LEU A 30 1.05 24.36 17.19
N ASP A 31 2.16 24.89 16.69
CA ASP A 31 2.25 25.40 15.33
C ASP A 31 2.83 24.33 14.37
N ASP A 32 2.82 24.64 13.08
CA ASP A 32 3.36 23.73 12.05
C ASP A 32 4.87 23.51 12.20
N LYS A 33 5.60 24.43 12.86
CA LYS A 33 7.04 24.29 13.10
C LYS A 33 7.36 23.09 13.98
N VAL A 34 6.47 22.75 14.93
CA VAL A 34 6.65 21.55 15.75
C VAL A 34 6.65 20.29 14.89
N ILE A 35 5.77 20.20 13.89
CA ILE A 35 5.72 19.06 12.97
C ILE A 35 6.99 19.01 12.13
N GLU A 36 7.47 20.16 11.68
CA GLU A 36 8.71 20.26 10.94
C GLU A 36 9.93 19.84 11.77
N MET A 37 9.98 20.19 13.06
CA MET A 37 11.02 19.69 13.98
C MET A 37 10.98 18.16 14.13
N VAL A 38 9.78 17.55 14.17
CA VAL A 38 9.64 16.09 14.20
C VAL A 38 10.14 15.46 12.89
N ARG A 39 9.87 16.10 11.74
CA ARG A 39 10.38 15.67 10.43
C ARG A 39 11.91 15.75 10.38
N GLN A 40 12.49 16.86 10.78
CA GLN A 40 13.94 17.04 10.86
C GLN A 40 14.59 16.02 11.81
N ASN A 41 13.92 15.67 12.92
CA ASN A 41 14.43 14.65 13.83
C ASN A 41 14.42 13.24 13.20
N LEU A 42 13.40 12.91 12.42
CA LEU A 42 13.32 11.65 11.67
C LEU A 42 14.48 11.49 10.69
N GLU A 43 14.90 12.59 10.05
CA GLU A 43 16.02 12.62 9.11
C GLU A 43 17.37 12.59 9.83
N SER A 44 17.51 13.37 10.90
CA SER A 44 18.79 13.54 11.61
C SER A 44 19.13 12.38 12.55
N VAL A 45 18.13 11.67 13.07
CA VAL A 45 18.32 10.57 14.03
C VAL A 45 17.41 9.37 13.68
N PRO A 46 17.75 8.60 12.64
CA PRO A 46 16.92 7.51 12.14
C PRO A 46 16.55 6.47 13.21
N GLU A 47 17.37 6.26 14.24
CA GLU A 47 17.11 5.31 15.32
C GLU A 47 15.85 5.65 16.13
N ARG A 48 15.43 6.92 16.14
CA ARG A 48 14.25 7.41 16.88
C ARG A 48 12.95 7.32 16.11
N PHE A 49 12.97 6.79 14.88
CA PHE A 49 11.80 6.84 14.00
C PHE A 49 10.56 6.17 14.60
N VAL A 50 10.72 5.06 15.35
CA VAL A 50 9.59 4.34 15.96
C VAL A 50 8.86 5.24 16.97
N SER A 51 9.61 5.96 17.80
CA SER A 51 9.08 6.90 18.79
C SER A 51 8.40 8.09 18.11
N CYS A 52 9.00 8.59 17.02
CA CYS A 52 8.41 9.65 16.20
C CYS A 52 7.08 9.20 15.57
N VAL A 53 7.03 8.01 14.97
CA VAL A 53 5.78 7.42 14.42
C VAL A 53 4.71 7.29 15.51
N SER A 54 5.07 6.81 16.70
CA SER A 54 4.15 6.74 17.85
C SER A 54 3.65 8.12 18.29
N THR A 55 4.52 9.12 18.25
CA THR A 55 4.21 10.51 18.61
C THR A 55 3.25 11.12 17.59
N LEU A 56 3.58 11.05 16.30
CA LEU A 56 2.73 11.52 15.21
C LEU A 56 1.35 10.89 15.25
N ARG A 57 1.25 9.57 15.47
CA ARG A 57 -0.04 8.88 15.63
C ARG A 57 -0.86 9.45 16.80
N SER A 58 -0.20 9.80 17.90
CA SER A 58 -0.85 10.38 19.08
C SER A 58 -1.34 11.80 18.79
N LEU A 59 -0.56 12.60 18.06
CA LEU A 59 -0.96 13.95 17.62
C LEU A 59 -2.15 13.90 16.66
N VAL A 60 -2.11 13.01 15.66
CA VAL A 60 -3.22 12.77 14.74
C VAL A 60 -4.52 12.46 15.49
N THR A 61 -4.45 11.64 16.54
CA THR A 61 -5.63 11.23 17.32
C THR A 61 -6.15 12.35 18.22
N ASN A 62 -5.25 13.04 18.93
CA ASN A 62 -5.63 13.87 20.08
C ASN A 62 -5.51 15.39 19.85
N ARG A 63 -4.94 15.85 18.73
CA ARG A 63 -4.69 17.26 18.46
C ARG A 63 -5.27 17.66 17.09
N PRO A 64 -6.57 18.00 17.00
CA PRO A 64 -7.21 18.40 15.75
C PRO A 64 -6.50 19.50 14.94
N PRO A 65 -5.92 20.56 15.55
CA PRO A 65 -5.30 21.66 14.77
C PRO A 65 -4.14 21.22 13.86
N ILE A 66 -3.28 20.32 14.34
CA ILE A 66 -2.08 19.86 13.63
C ILE A 66 -2.22 18.45 13.06
N ARG A 67 -3.41 17.84 13.19
CA ARG A 67 -3.67 16.44 12.86
C ARG A 67 -3.25 16.11 11.42
N PHE A 68 -3.64 16.93 10.47
CA PHE A 68 -3.39 16.63 9.06
C PHE A 68 -1.93 16.84 8.69
N CYS A 69 -1.24 17.81 9.29
CA CYS A 69 0.21 17.97 9.16
C CYS A 69 0.94 16.74 9.70
N ALA A 70 0.57 16.27 10.90
CA ALA A 70 1.14 15.04 11.48
C ALA A 70 0.82 13.77 10.67
N LEU A 71 -0.40 13.70 10.12
CA LEU A 71 -0.81 12.60 9.25
C LEU A 71 0.02 12.59 7.96
N GLN A 72 0.26 13.75 7.36
CA GLN A 72 1.06 13.86 6.14
C GLN A 72 2.47 13.31 6.34
N VAL A 73 3.14 13.63 7.46
CA VAL A 73 4.45 13.04 7.78
C VAL A 73 4.38 11.51 7.85
N LEU A 74 3.35 10.93 8.46
CA LEU A 74 3.17 9.47 8.50
C LEU A 74 2.94 8.87 7.10
N LEU A 75 2.20 9.57 6.24
CA LEU A 75 1.93 9.14 4.87
C LEU A 75 3.21 9.19 4.01
N ASP A 76 4.01 10.24 4.13
CA ASP A 76 5.33 10.35 3.47
C ASP A 76 6.23 9.18 3.88
N LEU A 77 6.19 8.79 5.16
CA LEU A 77 6.93 7.62 5.64
C LEU A 77 6.40 6.29 5.05
N CYS A 78 5.15 6.21 4.61
CA CYS A 78 4.57 5.00 3.99
C CYS A 78 5.08 4.72 2.57
N ILE A 79 5.83 5.65 1.96
CA ILE A 79 6.52 5.45 0.68
C ILE A 79 8.06 5.54 0.84
N ASN A 80 8.55 5.50 2.07
CA ASN A 80 9.97 5.65 2.36
C ASN A 80 10.82 4.50 1.78
N PRO A 81 12.02 4.77 1.24
CA PRO A 81 12.93 3.72 0.73
C PRO A 81 13.34 2.70 1.80
N ASN A 82 13.38 3.10 3.08
CA ASN A 82 13.69 2.20 4.18
C ASN A 82 12.47 1.32 4.55
N ASP A 83 12.57 0.02 4.26
CA ASP A 83 11.51 -0.97 4.51
C ASP A 83 10.98 -0.97 5.96
N LYS A 84 11.86 -0.80 6.94
CA LYS A 84 11.48 -0.83 8.36
C LYS A 84 10.65 0.41 8.70
N MET A 85 11.07 1.59 8.26
CA MET A 85 10.32 2.83 8.45
C MET A 85 8.97 2.76 7.74
N ARG A 86 8.97 2.29 6.48
CA ARG A 86 7.78 2.15 5.65
C ARG A 86 6.74 1.23 6.27
N ARG A 87 7.10 0.00 6.58
CA ARG A 87 6.19 -0.99 7.18
C ARG A 87 5.68 -0.56 8.55
N THR A 88 6.53 0.05 9.37
CA THR A 88 6.12 0.57 10.68
C THR A 88 5.08 1.68 10.52
N SER A 89 5.25 2.55 9.54
CA SER A 89 4.34 3.67 9.26
C SER A 89 3.03 3.19 8.64
N ILE A 90 3.05 2.17 7.76
CA ILE A 90 1.84 1.49 7.27
C ILE A 90 1.09 0.84 8.44
N VAL A 91 1.80 0.17 9.35
CA VAL A 91 1.20 -0.43 10.57
C VAL A 91 0.65 0.63 11.52
N ALA A 92 1.26 1.82 11.55
CA ALA A 92 0.61 3.01 12.05
C ALA A 92 -0.63 3.21 11.17
N VAL A 93 -0.62 3.89 10.03
CA VAL A 93 -1.81 4.46 9.33
C VAL A 93 -2.90 3.49 8.85
N LYS A 94 -2.70 2.17 8.88
CA LYS A 94 -3.72 1.23 8.37
C LYS A 94 -4.98 1.12 9.23
N LYS A 95 -4.96 1.49 10.52
CA LYS A 95 -6.05 1.22 11.49
C LYS A 95 -6.45 2.46 12.30
N TRP A 96 -7.22 3.35 11.69
CA TRP A 96 -7.84 4.52 12.32
C TRP A 96 -9.29 4.12 12.63
N ASN A 97 -9.84 4.67 13.70
CA ASN A 97 -11.09 4.19 14.26
C ASN A 97 -12.27 4.47 13.30
N SER A 98 -13.36 3.72 13.40
CA SER A 98 -14.58 3.90 12.58
C SER A 98 -15.20 5.30 12.67
N ASN A 99 -14.79 6.10 13.66
CA ASN A 99 -15.26 7.46 13.89
C ASN A 99 -14.37 8.55 13.26
N GLN A 100 -13.34 8.17 12.49
CA GLN A 100 -12.36 9.09 11.88
C GLN A 100 -12.36 8.97 10.35
N ASN A 101 -13.53 9.19 9.74
CA ASN A 101 -13.70 9.09 8.28
C ASN A 101 -12.80 10.09 7.54
N ASP A 102 -12.65 11.31 8.06
CA ASP A 102 -11.76 12.34 7.52
C ASP A 102 -10.31 11.86 7.37
N ILE A 103 -9.81 11.09 8.34
CA ILE A 103 -8.47 10.52 8.28
C ILE A 103 -8.42 9.32 7.34
N ASN A 104 -9.39 8.41 7.43
CA ASN A 104 -9.47 7.25 6.55
C ASN A 104 -9.50 7.66 5.07
N ASP A 105 -10.31 8.66 4.72
CA ASP A 105 -10.45 9.16 3.35
C ASP A 105 -9.13 9.75 2.84
N ARG A 106 -8.39 10.46 3.69
CA ARG A 106 -7.05 10.98 3.33
C ARG A 106 -6.02 9.88 3.15
N VAL A 107 -6.03 8.86 4.01
CA VAL A 107 -5.13 7.70 3.88
C VAL A 107 -5.43 6.92 2.60
N GLU A 108 -6.72 6.68 2.31
CA GLU A 108 -7.15 6.03 1.06
C GLU A 108 -6.74 6.88 -0.16
N SER A 109 -7.01 8.19 -0.16
CA SER A 109 -6.65 9.10 -1.26
C SER A 109 -5.15 9.11 -1.52
N PHE A 110 -4.33 9.21 -0.47
CA PHE A 110 -2.87 9.15 -0.59
C PHE A 110 -2.40 7.83 -1.16
N ALA A 111 -2.93 6.70 -0.69
CA ALA A 111 -2.54 5.38 -1.18
C ALA A 111 -2.90 5.18 -2.66
N VAL A 112 -4.05 5.70 -3.09
CA VAL A 112 -4.47 5.69 -4.49
C VAL A 112 -3.54 6.56 -5.32
N GLU A 113 -3.23 7.78 -4.88
CA GLU A 113 -2.31 8.70 -5.58
C GLU A 113 -0.91 8.12 -5.71
N ALA A 114 -0.36 7.57 -4.62
CA ALA A 114 0.93 6.90 -4.62
C ALA A 114 0.99 5.75 -5.65
N LEU A 115 -0.08 4.96 -5.75
CA LEU A 115 -0.18 3.94 -6.78
C LEU A 115 -0.20 4.56 -8.20
N HIS A 116 -0.98 5.63 -8.41
CA HIS A 116 -1.13 6.32 -9.70
C HIS A 116 0.17 6.90 -10.26
N ILE A 117 1.11 7.30 -9.40
CA ILE A 117 2.45 7.71 -9.83
C ILE A 117 3.12 6.62 -10.69
N LEU A 118 2.90 5.34 -10.42
CA LEU A 118 3.50 4.23 -11.18
C LEU A 118 2.96 4.09 -12.62
N SER A 119 1.80 4.69 -12.93
CA SER A 119 1.27 4.74 -14.30
C SER A 119 1.92 5.82 -15.15
N GLN A 120 2.59 6.78 -14.52
CA GLN A 120 3.28 7.86 -15.21
C GLN A 120 4.68 7.40 -15.62
N PRO A 121 5.26 8.00 -16.69
CA PRO A 121 6.67 7.85 -16.98
C PRO A 121 7.49 8.22 -15.75
N LYS A 122 8.45 7.38 -15.35
CA LYS A 122 9.39 7.74 -14.30
C LYS A 122 10.26 8.88 -14.82
N ASP A 123 10.30 10.00 -14.11
CA ASP A 123 11.21 11.08 -14.43
C ASP A 123 12.64 10.53 -14.49
N ILE A 124 13.34 10.79 -15.59
CA ILE A 124 14.74 10.41 -15.75
C ILE A 124 15.55 11.31 -14.81
N VAL A 125 15.91 10.78 -13.64
CA VAL A 125 16.83 11.48 -12.75
C VAL A 125 18.23 11.19 -13.25
N MET A 126 18.86 12.20 -13.87
CA MET A 126 20.29 12.15 -14.17
C MET A 126 21.05 12.41 -12.87
N THR A 127 21.51 11.35 -12.20
CA THR A 127 22.55 11.46 -11.17
C THR A 127 23.91 11.23 -11.82
N GLU A 128 24.92 12.01 -11.44
CA GLU A 128 26.27 11.98 -12.05
C GLU A 128 27.00 10.63 -11.88
N GLU A 129 26.42 9.68 -11.12
CA GLU A 129 27.06 8.43 -10.69
C GLU A 129 26.24 7.14 -10.96
N GLU A 130 25.00 7.21 -11.47
CA GLU A 130 24.18 6.00 -11.74
C GLU A 130 23.88 5.84 -13.24
N GLU A 131 23.99 4.62 -13.75
CA GLU A 131 23.56 4.24 -15.11
C GLU A 131 22.12 4.74 -15.35
N GLU A 132 21.77 5.15 -16.58
CA GLU A 132 20.41 5.55 -16.95
C GLU A 132 19.39 4.45 -16.57
N GLU A 133 18.82 4.54 -15.37
CA GLU A 133 17.82 3.58 -14.89
C GLU A 133 16.48 3.93 -15.53
N THR A 134 16.31 3.44 -16.75
CA THR A 134 15.07 3.63 -17.51
C THR A 134 13.95 2.80 -16.89
N GLY A 135 13.11 3.44 -16.07
CA GLY A 135 11.85 2.88 -15.59
C GLY A 135 11.77 2.54 -14.11
N TRP A 136 10.58 2.07 -13.71
CA TRP A 136 10.24 1.79 -12.32
C TRP A 136 10.87 0.47 -11.86
N THR A 137 11.74 0.53 -10.85
CA THR A 137 12.35 -0.66 -10.25
C THR A 137 11.33 -1.44 -9.42
N GLU A 138 11.62 -2.71 -9.10
CA GLU A 138 10.81 -3.50 -8.17
C GLU A 138 10.62 -2.77 -6.84
N LYS A 139 11.70 -2.23 -6.27
CA LYS A 139 11.67 -1.48 -5.01
C LYS A 139 10.78 -0.25 -5.11
N ASP A 140 10.80 0.44 -6.25
CA ASP A 140 9.95 1.60 -6.49
C ASP A 140 8.47 1.24 -6.55
N VAL A 141 8.12 0.14 -7.23
CA VAL A 141 6.75 -0.34 -7.30
C VAL A 141 6.26 -0.75 -5.91
N VAL A 142 7.07 -1.50 -5.15
CA VAL A 142 6.71 -1.91 -3.79
C VAL A 142 6.47 -0.69 -2.89
N ARG A 143 7.37 0.29 -2.85
CA ARG A 143 7.22 1.43 -1.94
C ARG A 143 5.93 2.22 -2.19
N HIS A 144 5.50 2.34 -3.45
CA HIS A 144 4.28 3.07 -3.81
C HIS A 144 3.00 2.22 -3.69
N ALA A 145 3.09 0.90 -3.83
CA ALA A 145 1.93 0.01 -3.78
C ALA A 145 1.61 -0.59 -2.40
N GLU A 146 2.58 -0.68 -1.48
CA GLU A 146 2.46 -1.49 -0.25
C GLU A 146 1.33 -1.01 0.67
N LEU A 147 1.17 0.30 0.88
CA LEU A 147 0.06 0.85 1.67
C LEU A 147 -1.28 0.50 1.02
N TYR A 148 -1.40 0.73 -0.28
CA TYR A 148 -2.61 0.48 -1.05
C TYR A 148 -3.03 -1.01 -0.99
N PHE A 149 -2.07 -1.93 -1.14
CA PHE A 149 -2.33 -3.37 -0.99
C PHE A 149 -2.84 -3.74 0.40
N VAL A 150 -2.27 -3.14 1.46
CA VAL A 150 -2.76 -3.35 2.83
C VAL A 150 -4.19 -2.85 2.99
N LEU A 151 -4.56 -1.71 2.40
CA LEU A 151 -5.94 -1.19 2.46
C LEU A 151 -6.92 -2.10 1.72
N CYS A 152 -6.54 -2.66 0.57
CA CYS A 152 -7.38 -3.60 -0.19
C CYS A 152 -7.73 -4.87 0.61
N THR A 153 -6.86 -5.33 1.52
CA THR A 153 -7.20 -6.48 2.41
C THR A 153 -8.35 -6.18 3.37
N LYS A 154 -8.62 -4.90 3.65
CA LYS A 154 -9.68 -4.44 4.56
C LYS A 154 -10.93 -4.00 3.82
N LYS A 155 -10.72 -3.37 2.67
CA LYS A 155 -11.77 -2.83 1.80
C LYS A 155 -11.53 -3.32 0.36
N PRO A 156 -11.95 -4.57 0.04
CA PRO A 156 -11.71 -5.17 -1.27
C PRO A 156 -12.27 -4.38 -2.44
N SER A 157 -13.29 -3.53 -2.22
CA SER A 157 -13.83 -2.61 -3.23
C SER A 157 -12.78 -1.65 -3.82
N LEU A 158 -11.69 -1.38 -3.09
CA LEU A 158 -10.58 -0.57 -3.60
C LEU A 158 -9.91 -1.22 -4.81
N LEU A 159 -9.88 -2.55 -4.92
CA LEU A 159 -9.24 -3.28 -6.03
C LEU A 159 -9.63 -2.77 -7.43
N LYS A 160 -10.83 -2.17 -7.59
CA LYS A 160 -11.23 -1.53 -8.83
C LYS A 160 -10.18 -0.52 -9.34
N GLN A 161 -9.58 0.29 -8.46
CA GLN A 161 -8.57 1.27 -8.85
C GLN A 161 -7.27 0.60 -9.33
N LEU A 162 -6.93 -0.57 -8.78
CA LEU A 162 -5.78 -1.36 -9.23
C LEU A 162 -5.98 -1.83 -10.67
N PHE A 163 -7.18 -2.30 -11.02
CA PHE A 163 -7.48 -2.74 -12.38
C PHE A 163 -7.40 -1.59 -13.38
N LEU A 164 -7.92 -0.42 -13.03
CA LEU A 164 -7.85 0.77 -13.89
C LEU A 164 -6.40 1.20 -14.12
N LEU A 165 -5.60 1.28 -13.05
CA LEU A 165 -4.18 1.60 -13.15
C LEU A 165 -3.38 0.56 -13.94
N TYR A 166 -3.68 -0.71 -13.74
CA TYR A 166 -2.96 -1.81 -14.38
C TYR A 166 -3.05 -1.72 -15.91
N VAL A 167 -4.19 -1.27 -16.45
CA VAL A 167 -4.36 -1.11 -17.91
C VAL A 167 -3.39 -0.08 -18.48
N GLU A 168 -3.21 1.04 -17.77
CA GLU A 168 -2.36 2.17 -18.20
C GLU A 168 -0.86 1.97 -17.89
N ALA A 169 -0.53 1.05 -16.97
CA ALA A 169 0.83 0.82 -16.52
C ALA A 169 1.73 0.16 -17.59
N SER A 170 3.04 0.45 -17.53
CA SER A 170 4.03 -0.24 -18.35
C SER A 170 4.11 -1.74 -18.02
N GLU A 171 4.59 -2.57 -18.96
CA GLU A 171 4.75 -4.02 -18.72
C GLU A 171 5.67 -4.33 -17.52
N GLN A 172 6.71 -3.50 -17.32
CA GLN A 172 7.59 -3.60 -16.15
C GLN A 172 6.81 -3.37 -14.84
N VAL A 173 5.98 -2.34 -14.76
CA VAL A 173 5.17 -2.07 -13.56
C VAL A 173 4.13 -3.18 -13.34
N LYS A 174 3.47 -3.64 -14.42
CA LYS A 174 2.52 -4.75 -14.38
C LYS A 174 3.14 -6.02 -13.82
N GLU A 175 4.37 -6.34 -14.22
CA GLU A 175 5.11 -7.50 -13.71
C GLU A 175 5.35 -7.42 -12.20
N HIS A 176 5.87 -6.29 -11.72
CA HIS A 176 6.11 -6.09 -10.29
C HIS A 176 4.80 -6.10 -9.48
N ILE A 177 3.72 -5.49 -9.98
CA ILE A 177 2.39 -5.58 -9.33
C ILE A 177 1.95 -7.05 -9.18
N ARG A 178 2.08 -7.86 -10.25
CA ARG A 178 1.75 -9.29 -10.24
C ARG A 178 2.61 -10.11 -9.29
N SER A 179 3.88 -9.74 -9.08
CA SER A 179 4.78 -10.44 -8.15
C SER A 179 4.42 -10.14 -6.69
N HIS A 180 4.06 -8.90 -6.36
CA HIS A 180 3.88 -8.46 -4.97
C HIS A 180 2.45 -8.58 -4.43
N MET A 181 1.44 -8.73 -5.29
CA MET A 181 0.04 -8.81 -4.86
C MET A 181 -0.34 -10.11 -4.11
N ILE A 182 0.56 -11.11 -4.03
CA ILE A 182 0.26 -12.47 -3.53
C ILE A 182 -0.40 -12.44 -2.15
N ASN A 183 0.22 -11.75 -1.18
CA ASN A 183 -0.29 -11.71 0.19
C ASN A 183 -1.63 -10.96 0.28
N MET A 184 -1.82 -9.92 -0.53
CA MET A 184 -3.08 -9.18 -0.60
C MET A 184 -4.20 -10.10 -1.09
N ILE A 185 -4.01 -10.79 -2.22
CA ILE A 185 -5.04 -11.67 -2.79
C ILE A 185 -5.32 -12.87 -1.88
N LYS A 186 -4.29 -13.48 -1.27
CA LYS A 186 -4.47 -14.55 -0.28
C LYS A 186 -5.27 -14.08 0.93
N SER A 187 -5.06 -12.85 1.39
CA SER A 187 -5.81 -12.26 2.51
C SER A 187 -7.26 -11.94 2.16
N ILE A 188 -7.54 -11.48 0.93
CA ILE A 188 -8.91 -11.17 0.47
C ILE A 188 -9.69 -12.47 0.26
N GLY A 189 -9.07 -13.45 -0.41
CA GLY A 189 -9.61 -14.79 -0.59
C GLY A 189 -10.82 -14.90 -1.54
N MET A 190 -11.21 -16.14 -1.83
CA MET A 190 -12.23 -16.49 -2.84
C MET A 190 -13.67 -16.09 -2.46
N ARG A 191 -13.93 -15.77 -1.18
CA ARG A 191 -15.28 -15.40 -0.71
C ARG A 191 -15.60 -13.92 -0.90
N SER A 192 -14.61 -13.12 -1.31
CA SER A 192 -14.81 -11.69 -1.56
C SER A 192 -15.67 -11.48 -2.80
N GLN A 193 -16.84 -10.86 -2.61
CA GLN A 193 -17.76 -10.55 -3.70
C GLN A 193 -17.18 -9.50 -4.66
N ASP A 194 -16.43 -8.53 -4.13
CA ASP A 194 -15.76 -7.51 -4.95
C ASP A 194 -14.71 -8.15 -5.86
N LEU A 195 -13.90 -9.08 -5.33
CA LEU A 195 -12.88 -9.77 -6.12
C LEU A 195 -13.51 -10.66 -7.19
N VAL A 196 -14.55 -11.43 -6.84
CA VAL A 196 -15.27 -12.29 -7.80
C VAL A 196 -15.93 -11.45 -8.90
N ARG A 197 -16.51 -10.28 -8.56
CA ARG A 197 -17.08 -9.37 -9.56
C ARG A 197 -16.02 -8.85 -10.52
N LEU A 198 -14.88 -8.38 -9.98
CA LEU A 198 -13.78 -7.88 -10.80
C LEU A 198 -13.23 -8.96 -11.74
N ILE A 199 -13.13 -10.22 -11.30
CA ILE A 199 -12.73 -11.34 -12.16
C ILE A 199 -13.70 -11.53 -13.34
N LYS A 200 -14.99 -11.24 -13.18
CA LYS A 200 -16.00 -11.42 -14.25
C LYS A 200 -16.07 -10.23 -15.22
N GLU A 201 -15.87 -9.02 -14.72
CA GLU A 201 -16.13 -7.77 -15.45
C GLU A 201 -14.84 -7.06 -15.93
N PHE A 202 -13.66 -7.56 -15.58
CA PHE A 202 -12.37 -6.90 -15.75
C PHE A 202 -12.19 -6.15 -17.09
N PRO A 203 -11.54 -4.97 -17.07
CA PRO A 203 -11.27 -4.19 -18.27
C PRO A 203 -10.27 -4.90 -19.20
N SER A 204 -10.36 -4.61 -20.50
CA SER A 204 -9.36 -5.09 -21.47
C SER A 204 -7.98 -4.51 -21.14
N GLY A 205 -6.93 -5.32 -21.27
CA GLY A 205 -5.57 -4.99 -20.86
C GLY A 205 -5.20 -5.50 -19.45
N SER A 206 -6.15 -6.10 -18.71
CA SER A 206 -5.94 -6.66 -17.37
C SER A 206 -6.04 -8.20 -17.30
N GLU A 207 -6.03 -8.87 -18.45
CA GLU A 207 -6.12 -10.34 -18.59
C GLU A 207 -5.04 -11.06 -17.77
N SER A 208 -3.80 -10.59 -17.87
CA SER A 208 -2.66 -11.16 -17.13
C SER A 208 -2.78 -10.97 -15.61
N LEU A 209 -3.46 -9.92 -15.16
CA LEU A 209 -3.77 -9.70 -13.75
C LEU A 209 -4.81 -10.70 -13.25
N VAL A 210 -5.88 -10.93 -14.04
CA VAL A 210 -6.94 -11.90 -13.70
C VAL A 210 -6.38 -13.31 -13.62
N ILE A 211 -5.57 -13.73 -14.61
CA ILE A 211 -4.91 -15.03 -14.58
C ILE A 211 -4.09 -15.16 -13.30
N ARG A 212 -3.27 -14.14 -12.98
CA ARG A 212 -2.42 -14.16 -11.78
C ARG A 212 -3.25 -14.27 -10.50
N ILE A 213 -4.34 -13.52 -10.38
CA ILE A 213 -5.26 -13.60 -9.23
C ILE A 213 -5.82 -15.01 -9.09
N LEU A 214 -6.33 -15.60 -10.18
CA LEU A 214 -6.88 -16.95 -10.18
C LEU A 214 -5.83 -18.00 -9.78
N SER A 215 -4.61 -17.89 -10.32
CA SER A 215 -3.50 -18.77 -9.91
C SER A 215 -3.19 -18.65 -8.42
N ILE A 216 -3.12 -17.42 -7.87
CA ILE A 216 -2.85 -17.20 -6.44
C ILE A 216 -3.95 -17.81 -5.56
N LEU A 217 -5.22 -17.62 -5.94
CA LEU A 217 -6.34 -18.16 -5.18
C LEU A 217 -6.29 -19.69 -5.18
N CYS A 218 -6.03 -20.30 -6.33
CA CYS A 218 -6.10 -21.74 -6.54
C CYS A 218 -4.83 -22.53 -6.21
N GLU A 219 -3.72 -21.86 -5.87
CA GLU A 219 -2.44 -22.51 -5.55
C GLU A 219 -2.52 -23.46 -4.35
N SER A 220 -3.28 -23.09 -3.31
CA SER A 220 -3.26 -23.82 -2.02
C SER A 220 -4.61 -24.39 -1.61
N LYS A 221 -5.71 -24.03 -2.28
CA LYS A 221 -7.07 -24.41 -1.92
C LYS A 221 -7.88 -24.71 -3.16
N SER A 222 -8.82 -25.64 -3.02
CA SER A 222 -9.83 -25.90 -4.04
C SER A 222 -10.61 -24.62 -4.38
N PRO A 223 -10.89 -24.35 -5.67
CA PRO A 223 -11.71 -23.22 -6.07
C PRO A 223 -13.13 -23.35 -5.53
N THR A 224 -13.73 -22.25 -5.08
CA THR A 224 -15.15 -22.25 -4.67
C THR A 224 -16.08 -22.31 -5.89
N ARG A 225 -17.37 -22.61 -5.65
CA ARG A 225 -18.39 -22.61 -6.71
C ARG A 225 -18.46 -21.27 -7.44
N GLU A 226 -18.27 -20.17 -6.72
CA GLU A 226 -18.29 -18.81 -7.27
C GLU A 226 -17.09 -18.55 -8.18
N ILE A 227 -15.89 -19.05 -7.82
CA ILE A 227 -14.70 -18.97 -8.67
C ILE A 227 -14.87 -19.82 -9.92
N ILE A 228 -15.37 -21.06 -9.79
CA ILE A 228 -15.67 -21.92 -10.94
C ILE A 228 -16.67 -21.24 -11.88
N ALA A 229 -17.74 -20.65 -11.33
CA ALA A 229 -18.72 -19.90 -12.10
C ALA A 229 -18.12 -18.66 -12.77
N ALA A 230 -17.21 -17.95 -12.09
CA ALA A 230 -16.51 -16.81 -12.66
C ALA A 230 -15.60 -17.23 -13.83
N VAL A 231 -14.83 -18.31 -13.69
CA VAL A 231 -13.98 -18.81 -14.78
C VAL A 231 -14.82 -19.26 -15.98
N LYS A 232 -15.94 -19.96 -15.74
CA LYS A 232 -16.89 -20.32 -16.81
C LYS A 232 -17.49 -19.09 -17.50
N ALA A 233 -17.81 -18.04 -16.75
CA ALA A 233 -18.38 -16.82 -17.30
C ALA A 233 -17.40 -16.07 -18.21
N ILE A 234 -16.09 -16.12 -17.92
CA ILE A 234 -15.07 -15.45 -18.74
C ILE A 234 -14.51 -16.33 -19.86
N ALA A 235 -14.88 -17.61 -19.95
CA ALA A 235 -14.36 -18.52 -20.97
C ALA A 235 -14.63 -18.05 -22.42
N PRO A 236 -15.81 -17.55 -22.79
CA PRO A 236 -16.04 -17.00 -24.14
C PRO A 236 -15.15 -15.79 -24.43
N LEU A 237 -14.99 -14.91 -23.44
CA LEU A 237 -14.12 -13.73 -23.53
C LEU A 237 -12.64 -14.12 -23.65
N ALA A 238 -12.24 -15.20 -22.98
CA ALA A 238 -10.88 -15.73 -23.06
C ALA A 238 -10.55 -16.27 -24.46
N GLU A 239 -11.51 -16.92 -25.12
CA GLU A 239 -11.37 -17.36 -26.51
C GLU A 239 -11.27 -16.15 -27.46
N GLU A 240 -12.19 -15.18 -27.33
CA GLU A 240 -12.21 -13.96 -28.15
C GLU A 240 -10.89 -13.15 -28.03
N ARG A 241 -10.37 -13.03 -26.80
CA ARG A 241 -9.16 -12.25 -26.51
C ARG A 241 -7.87 -13.07 -26.55
N SER A 242 -7.92 -14.34 -26.97
CA SER A 242 -6.75 -15.24 -27.00
C SER A 242 -6.00 -15.33 -25.66
N ILE A 243 -6.75 -15.36 -24.55
CA ILE A 243 -6.21 -15.46 -23.19
C ILE A 243 -5.79 -16.90 -22.91
N ASP A 244 -4.54 -17.11 -22.52
CA ASP A 244 -4.07 -18.42 -22.11
C ASP A 244 -4.58 -18.80 -20.70
N MET A 245 -5.59 -19.66 -20.67
CA MET A 245 -6.18 -20.22 -19.45
C MET A 245 -5.58 -21.59 -19.06
N SER A 246 -4.56 -22.07 -19.77
CA SER A 246 -3.96 -23.39 -19.56
C SER A 246 -3.44 -23.60 -18.13
N SER A 247 -2.92 -22.54 -17.51
CA SER A 247 -2.44 -22.56 -16.12
C SER A 247 -3.54 -22.79 -15.08
N ILE A 248 -4.81 -22.55 -15.44
CA ILE A 248 -5.98 -22.66 -14.54
C ILE A 248 -6.81 -23.92 -14.86
N SER A 249 -6.74 -24.41 -16.09
CA SER A 249 -7.52 -25.56 -16.57
C SER A 249 -7.34 -26.86 -15.74
N PRO A 250 -6.11 -27.28 -15.34
CA PRO A 250 -5.91 -28.45 -14.49
C PRO A 250 -6.62 -28.34 -13.13
N ILE A 251 -6.67 -27.13 -12.57
CA ILE A 251 -7.27 -26.84 -11.27
C ILE A 251 -8.80 -27.02 -11.33
N LEU A 252 -9.41 -26.68 -12.47
CA LEU A 252 -10.85 -26.81 -12.69
C LEU A 252 -11.26 -28.23 -13.10
N SER A 253 -10.42 -28.90 -13.88
CA SER A 253 -10.68 -30.24 -14.42
C SER A 253 -10.68 -31.32 -13.33
N GLY A 254 -9.80 -31.20 -12.33
CA GLY A 254 -9.76 -32.11 -11.18
C GLY A 254 -11.03 -32.12 -10.30
N GLN A 255 -11.95 -31.17 -10.51
CA GLN A 255 -13.19 -31.03 -9.72
C GLN A 255 -14.46 -31.42 -10.48
N SER A 256 -14.42 -31.52 -11.80
CA SER A 256 -15.55 -32.08 -12.56
C SER A 256 -15.77 -33.57 -12.24
N LEU A 257 -14.74 -34.25 -11.73
CA LEU A 257 -14.77 -35.68 -11.39
C LEU A 257 -15.20 -35.97 -9.94
N SER A 258 -15.19 -34.98 -9.03
CA SER A 258 -15.52 -35.17 -7.61
C SER A 258 -16.95 -34.77 -7.23
N GLN A 259 -17.75 -34.27 -8.17
CA GLN A 259 -19.18 -34.01 -7.97
C GLN A 259 -20.10 -35.07 -8.62
N GLY A 260 -19.53 -36.23 -8.97
CA GLY A 260 -20.24 -37.37 -9.55
C GLY A 260 -20.16 -38.63 -8.68
N THR A 261 -20.51 -38.53 -7.40
CA THR A 261 -20.89 -39.65 -6.52
C THR A 261 -21.80 -39.15 -5.42
#